data_AF-A0A7C3KVX0-F1
#
_entry.id   AF-A0A7C3KVX0-F1
#
_cell.length_a   1.000
_cell.length_b   1.000
_cell.length_c   1.000
_cell.angle_alpha   90.00
_cell.angle_beta   90.00
_cell.angle_gamma   90.00
#
_symmetry.space_group_name_H-M   'P 1'
#
loop_
_entity.id
_entity.type
_entity.pdbx_description
1 polymer ?
#
loop_
_entity_poly.entity_id
_entity_poly.type
_entity_poly.pdbx_seq_one_letter_code
_entity_poly.pdbx_strand_id
1 'polypeptide(L)'
;MLDIEMEEALIKKVGGKFALTTILQRRMVELNRGAPPMVKMDSSERNLRRVVCREILEDKLQLAVREQEAQAIAVEKERIETAAEVAPPPPQEDEGEIYGSDIKKIKEQRIKELAQLLNPKK
;
A
#
# COMPACT_ATOMS: atom_id res chain seq x y z
N MET A 1 6.28 31.71 -18.74
CA MET A 1 5.17 31.26 -19.60
C MET A 1 5.56 29.91 -20.18
N LEU A 2 4.60 29.04 -20.49
CA LEU A 2 4.91 27.89 -21.35
C LEU A 2 5.08 28.41 -22.77
N ASP A 3 6.02 27.84 -23.53
CA ASP A 3 6.14 28.16 -24.95
C ASP A 3 4.87 27.73 -25.68
N ILE A 4 4.40 28.59 -26.58
CA ILE A 4 3.13 28.41 -27.31
C ILE A 4 3.14 27.08 -28.08
N GLU A 5 4.26 26.74 -28.71
CA GLU A 5 4.44 25.48 -29.45
C GLU A 5 4.29 24.25 -28.55
N MET A 6 4.76 24.35 -27.30
CA MET A 6 4.68 23.28 -26.32
C MET A 6 3.24 23.06 -25.85
N GLU A 7 2.48 24.15 -25.67
CA GLU A 7 1.06 24.09 -25.32
C GLU A 7 0.23 23.44 -26.42
N GLU A 8 0.46 23.79 -27.69
CA GLU A 8 -0.23 23.16 -28.82
C GLU A 8 0.08 21.66 -28.92
N ALA A 9 1.34 21.27 -28.71
CA ALA A 9 1.75 19.86 -28.68
C ALA A 9 1.05 19.08 -27.54
N LEU A 10 0.94 19.69 -26.35
CA LEU A 10 0.21 19.11 -25.22
C LEU A 10 -1.28 18.95 -25.53
N ILE A 11 -1.92 19.97 -26.11
CA ILE A 11 -3.34 19.91 -26.48
C ILE A 11 -3.59 18.78 -27.47
N LYS A 12 -2.73 18.63 -28.49
CA LYS A 12 -2.85 17.57 -29.51
C LYS A 12 -2.68 16.18 -28.91
N LYS A 13 -1.79 16.01 -27.93
CA LYS A 13 -1.60 14.73 -27.22
C LYS A 13 -2.77 14.36 -26.31
N VAL A 14 -3.28 15.34 -25.56
CA VAL A 14 -4.32 15.12 -24.54
C VAL A 14 -5.73 15.06 -25.13
N GLY A 15 -5.92 15.56 -26.35
CA GLY A 15 -7.22 15.55 -27.04
C GLY A 15 -8.11 16.76 -26.75
N GLY A 16 -7.52 17.87 -26.26
CA GLY A 16 -8.25 19.13 -26.07
C GLY A 16 -7.80 19.99 -24.89
N LYS A 17 -8.22 21.27 -24.88
CA LYS A 17 -7.86 22.26 -23.85
C LYS A 17 -8.47 21.95 -22.48
N PHE A 18 -9.72 21.47 -22.46
CA PHE A 18 -10.41 21.09 -21.23
C PHE A 18 -9.73 19.90 -20.57
N ALA A 19 -9.44 18.86 -21.34
CA ALA A 19 -8.72 17.69 -20.86
C ALA A 19 -7.33 18.05 -20.34
N LEU A 20 -6.58 18.93 -21.02
CA LEU A 20 -5.29 19.43 -20.53
C LEU A 20 -5.43 20.13 -19.17
N THR A 21 -6.44 20.97 -19.01
CA THR A 21 -6.70 21.69 -17.75
C THR A 21 -7.06 20.73 -16.63
N THR A 22 -7.93 19.75 -16.89
CA THR A 22 -8.32 18.71 -15.92
C THR A 22 -7.12 17.87 -15.48
N ILE A 23 -6.29 17.41 -16.42
CA ILE A 23 -5.07 16.66 -16.12
C ILE A 23 -4.12 17.51 -15.27
N LEU A 24 -3.89 18.76 -15.69
CA LEU A 24 -2.99 19.67 -14.98
C LEU A 24 -3.45 19.89 -13.55
N GLN A 25 -4.73 20.18 -13.34
CA GLN A 25 -5.31 20.40 -12.01
C GLN A 25 -5.23 19.14 -11.14
N ARG A 26 -5.70 17.99 -11.63
CA ARG A 26 -5.75 16.73 -10.88
C ARG A 26 -4.34 16.28 -10.48
N ARG A 27 -3.40 16.30 -11.42
CA ARG A 27 -2.02 15.88 -11.18
C ARG A 27 -1.26 16.83 -10.26
N MET A 28 -1.48 18.15 -10.39
CA MET A 28 -0.90 19.10 -9.43
C MET A 28 -1.36 18.84 -8.00
N VAL A 29 -2.62 18.46 -7.78
CA VAL A 29 -3.13 18.08 -6.46
C VAL A 29 -2.46 16.82 -5.93
N GLU A 30 -2.26 15.80 -6.77
CA GLU A 30 -1.56 14.57 -6.40
C GLU A 30 -0.10 14.83 -6.00
N LEU A 31 0.62 15.62 -6.79
CA LEU A 31 2.01 15.99 -6.48
C LEU A 31 2.09 16.81 -5.18
N ASN A 32 1.12 17.70 -4.94
CA ASN A 32 1.02 18.43 -3.67
C ASN A 32 0.73 17.52 -2.47
N ARG A 33 0.02 16.40 -2.67
CA ARG A 33 -0.20 15.37 -1.64
C ARG A 33 1.03 14.48 -1.40
N GLY A 34 2.12 14.71 -2.12
CA GLY A 34 3.37 13.94 -1.98
C GLY A 34 3.45 12.72 -2.90
N ALA A 35 2.60 12.62 -3.94
CA ALA A 35 2.75 11.57 -4.94
C ALA A 35 4.12 11.70 -5.64
N PRO A 36 4.81 10.58 -5.92
CA PRO A 36 6.08 10.63 -6.62
C PRO A 36 5.88 11.08 -8.08
N PRO A 37 6.79 11.92 -8.61
CA PRO A 37 6.79 12.27 -10.03
C PRO A 37 7.18 11.04 -10.86
N MET A 38 6.50 10.84 -12.00
CA MET A 38 6.73 9.73 -12.93
C MET A 38 7.91 9.99 -13.89
N VAL A 39 8.51 11.17 -13.79
CA VAL A 39 9.67 11.59 -14.58
C VAL A 39 10.81 11.95 -13.64
N LYS A 40 12.02 11.54 -14.02
CA LYS A 40 13.25 11.95 -13.35
C LYS A 40 13.52 13.41 -13.70
N MET A 41 13.44 14.30 -12.71
CA MET A 41 13.84 15.70 -12.84
C MET A 41 14.89 16.02 -11.79
N ASP A 42 15.85 16.85 -12.16
CA ASP A 42 16.84 17.36 -11.22
C ASP A 42 16.15 18.18 -10.13
N SER A 43 16.62 18.04 -8.89
CA SER A 43 16.04 18.67 -7.70
C SER A 43 15.94 20.21 -7.81
N SER A 44 16.80 20.82 -8.62
CA SER A 44 16.85 22.26 -8.89
C SER A 44 15.68 22.79 -9.73
N GLU A 45 14.93 21.94 -10.45
CA GLU A 45 13.89 22.36 -11.40
C GLU A 45 12.51 21.77 -11.09
N ARG A 46 12.25 21.42 -9.83
CA ARG A 46 10.99 20.77 -9.39
C ARG A 46 9.81 21.75 -9.32
N ASN A 47 9.49 22.39 -10.45
CA ASN A 47 8.24 23.12 -10.63
C ASN A 47 7.13 22.13 -10.96
N LEU A 48 6.08 22.06 -10.12
CA LEU A 48 4.95 21.14 -10.26
C LEU A 48 4.37 21.14 -11.67
N ARG A 49 4.11 22.32 -12.25
CA ARG A 49 3.58 22.46 -13.61
C ARG A 49 4.49 21.85 -14.67
N ARG A 50 5.81 22.02 -14.52
CA ARG A 50 6.80 21.51 -15.49
C ARG A 50 6.93 19.99 -15.42
N VAL A 51 6.83 19.43 -14.22
CA VAL A 51 6.72 17.98 -14.01
C VAL A 51 5.52 17.44 -14.77
N VAL A 52 4.32 18.02 -14.57
CA VAL A 52 3.10 17.54 -15.25
C VAL A 52 3.21 17.66 -16.77
N CYS A 53 3.72 18.77 -17.30
CA CYS A 53 3.90 18.92 -18.74
C CYS A 53 4.83 17.84 -19.30
N ARG A 54 5.91 17.50 -18.59
CA ARG A 54 6.85 16.48 -19.02
C ARG A 54 6.27 15.08 -18.92
N GLU A 55 5.48 14.80 -17.89
CA GLU A 55 4.73 13.54 -17.75
C GLU A 55 3.76 13.32 -18.93
N ILE A 56 3.09 14.37 -19.41
CA ILE A 56 2.22 14.30 -20.60
C ILE A 56 3.06 14.10 -21.87
N LEU A 57 4.18 14.81 -22.02
CA LEU A 57 5.03 14.66 -23.20
C LEU A 57 5.64 13.26 -23.33
N GLU A 58 6.00 12.64 -22.20
CA GLU A 58 6.52 11.26 -22.12
C GLU A 58 5.41 10.18 -22.16
N ASP A 59 4.15 10.57 -22.40
CA ASP A 59 2.98 9.67 -22.46
C ASP A 59 2.77 8.82 -21.19
N LYS A 60 3.21 9.33 -20.03
CA LYS A 60 3.07 8.64 -18.73
C LYS A 60 1.79 9.02 -17.99
N LEU A 61 1.08 10.03 -18.47
CA LEU A 61 -0.09 10.60 -17.81
C LEU A 61 -1.26 10.68 -18.78
N GLN A 62 -2.38 10.03 -18.43
CA GLN A 62 -3.59 9.97 -19.26
C GLN A 62 -4.84 10.12 -18.37
N LEU A 63 -5.93 10.63 -18.95
CA LEU A 63 -7.24 10.59 -18.29
C LEU A 63 -7.78 9.16 -18.40
N ALA A 64 -7.96 8.51 -17.26
CA ALA A 64 -8.65 7.24 -17.24
C ALA A 64 -10.14 7.46 -17.55
N VAL A 65 -10.71 6.53 -18.33
CA VAL A 65 -12.16 6.47 -18.50
C VAL A 65 -12.76 6.05 -17.16
N ARG A 66 -13.82 6.72 -16.73
CA ARG A 66 -14.45 6.56 -15.40
C ARG A 66 -14.72 5.09 -15.01
N GLU A 67 -14.92 4.22 -15.98
CA GLU A 67 -15.14 2.77 -15.81
C GLU A 67 -13.84 1.99 -15.50
N GLN A 68 -12.71 2.41 -16.08
CA GLN A 68 -11.40 1.79 -15.86
C GLN A 68 -10.82 2.13 -14.47
N GLU A 69 -11.09 3.32 -13.92
CA GLU A 69 -10.68 3.65 -12.55
C GLU A 69 -11.37 2.72 -11.53
N ALA A 70 -12.68 2.48 -11.69
CA ALA A 70 -13.43 1.59 -10.80
C ALA A 70 -12.93 0.14 -10.89
N GLN A 71 -12.71 -0.35 -12.11
CA GLN A 71 -12.22 -1.71 -12.34
C GLN A 71 -10.77 -1.90 -11.87
N ALA A 72 -9.85 -0.97 -12.16
CA ALA A 72 -8.46 -1.09 -11.73
C ALA A 72 -8.32 -1.00 -10.20
N ILE A 73 -9.09 -0.13 -9.55
CA ILE A 73 -9.12 -0.03 -8.08
C ILE A 73 -9.73 -1.29 -7.46
N ALA A 74 -10.79 -1.84 -8.06
CA ALA A 74 -11.40 -3.09 -7.60
C ALA A 74 -10.43 -4.27 -7.74
N VAL A 75 -9.81 -4.43 -8.90
CA VAL A 75 -8.83 -5.51 -9.16
C VAL A 75 -7.62 -5.38 -8.23
N GLU A 76 -7.09 -4.18 -8.00
CA GLU A 76 -5.95 -4.01 -7.11
C GLU A 76 -6.32 -4.24 -5.63
N LYS A 77 -7.53 -3.84 -5.20
CA LYS A 77 -8.05 -4.20 -3.88
C LYS A 77 -8.19 -5.71 -3.71
N GLU A 78 -8.78 -6.38 -4.69
CA GLU A 78 -8.92 -7.84 -4.68
C GLU A 78 -7.55 -8.54 -4.65
N ARG A 79 -6.55 -8.02 -5.37
CA ARG A 79 -5.17 -8.54 -5.31
C ARG A 79 -4.54 -8.36 -3.94
N ILE A 80 -4.73 -7.21 -3.30
CA ILE A 80 -4.22 -6.94 -1.95
C ILE A 80 -4.92 -7.83 -0.91
N GLU A 81 -6.23 -8.01 -1.02
CA GLU A 81 -7.02 -8.88 -0.15
C GLU A 81 -6.63 -10.35 -0.32
N THR A 82 -6.49 -10.82 -1.56
CA THR A 82 -6.04 -12.20 -1.86
C THR A 82 -4.60 -12.42 -1.39
N ALA A 83 -3.71 -11.42 -1.53
CA ALA A 83 -2.34 -11.50 -1.02
C ALA A 83 -2.29 -11.53 0.52
N ALA A 84 -3.24 -10.88 1.19
CA ALA A 84 -3.40 -10.97 2.64
C ALA A 84 -4.00 -12.31 3.09
N GLU A 85 -4.86 -12.93 2.28
CA GLU A 85 -5.49 -14.23 2.56
C GLU A 85 -4.56 -15.43 2.27
N VAL A 86 -3.55 -15.26 1.40
CA VAL A 86 -2.49 -16.26 1.12
C VAL A 86 -1.39 -16.27 2.20
N ALA A 87 -1.36 -15.30 3.12
CA ALA A 87 -0.65 -15.52 4.36
C ALA A 87 -1.30 -16.74 5.04
N PRO A 88 -0.53 -17.79 5.40
CA PRO A 88 -1.11 -18.96 6.05
C PRO A 88 -1.97 -18.46 7.21
N PRO A 89 -3.17 -19.03 7.41
CA PRO A 89 -4.01 -18.62 8.53
C PRO A 89 -3.12 -18.61 9.78
N PRO A 90 -3.22 -17.61 10.67
CA PRO A 90 -2.66 -17.79 12.00
C PRO A 90 -3.12 -19.18 12.44
N PRO A 91 -2.19 -20.06 12.88
CA PRO A 91 -2.55 -21.43 13.23
C PRO A 91 -3.82 -21.32 14.04
N GLN A 92 -4.88 -22.01 13.61
CA GLN A 92 -6.13 -22.04 14.35
C GLN A 92 -5.70 -22.34 15.78
N GLU A 93 -5.78 -21.33 16.64
CA GLU A 93 -5.67 -21.55 18.06
C GLU A 93 -6.94 -22.35 18.33
N ASP A 94 -6.79 -23.68 18.25
CA ASP A 94 -7.71 -24.60 18.86
C ASP A 94 -7.96 -24.00 20.23
N GLU A 95 -9.16 -23.47 20.44
CA GLU A 95 -9.68 -23.04 21.73
C GLU A 95 -9.89 -24.28 22.61
N GLY A 96 -8.87 -25.11 22.73
CA GLY A 96 -8.66 -25.96 23.87
C GLY A 96 -8.11 -25.05 24.95
N GLU A 97 -8.94 -24.69 25.92
CA GLU A 97 -8.51 -24.24 27.25
C GLU A 97 -7.61 -25.31 27.90
N ILE A 98 -6.38 -25.46 27.41
CA ILE A 98 -5.37 -26.40 27.88
C ILE A 98 -4.17 -25.59 28.35
N TYR A 99 -4.42 -24.59 29.21
CA TYR A 99 -3.32 -23.92 29.92
C TYR A 99 -3.52 -23.83 31.44
N GLY A 100 -4.66 -24.28 31.96
CA GLY A 100 -4.86 -24.41 33.41
C GLY A 100 -4.50 -25.80 33.95
N SER A 101 -4.93 -26.84 33.23
CA SER A 101 -4.94 -28.23 33.70
C SER A 101 -3.54 -28.83 33.82
N ASP A 102 -2.70 -28.61 32.81
CA ASP A 102 -1.36 -29.20 32.77
C ASP A 102 -0.37 -28.47 33.67
N ILE A 103 -0.47 -27.14 33.80
CA ILE A 103 0.35 -26.39 34.76
C ILE A 103 0.09 -26.80 36.20
N LYS A 104 -1.17 -27.05 36.57
CA LYS A 104 -1.49 -27.53 37.92
C LYS A 104 -0.92 -28.93 38.17
N LYS A 105 -1.06 -29.86 37.22
CA LYS A 105 -0.50 -31.21 37.31
C LYS A 105 1.03 -31.21 37.41
N ILE A 106 1.70 -30.38 36.60
CA ILE A 106 3.17 -30.25 36.62
C ILE A 106 3.64 -29.68 37.97
N LYS A 107 2.97 -28.64 38.48
CA LYS A 107 3.32 -28.06 39.79
C LYS A 107 3.09 -29.06 40.93
N GLU A 108 2.00 -29.81 40.91
CA GLU A 108 1.68 -30.80 41.93
C GLU A 108 2.65 -31.99 41.92
N GLN A 109 3.04 -32.48 40.73
CA GLN A 109 4.09 -33.50 40.60
C GLN A 109 5.44 -33.01 41.11
N ARG A 110 5.85 -31.79 40.75
CA ARG A 110 7.11 -31.20 41.23
C ARG A 110 7.13 -31.04 42.75
N ILE A 111 6.01 -30.62 43.36
CA ILE A 111 5.88 -30.51 44.82
C ILE A 111 5.98 -31.89 45.47
N LYS A 112 5.35 -32.91 44.88
CA LYS A 112 5.39 -34.29 45.38
C LYS A 112 6.80 -34.88 45.32
N GLU A 113 7.52 -34.69 44.21
CA GLU A 113 8.93 -35.11 44.08
C GLU A 113 9.82 -34.41 45.10
N LEU A 114 9.65 -33.09 45.28
CA LEU A 114 10.45 -32.31 46.23
C LEU A 114 10.19 -32.73 47.68
N ALA A 115 8.93 -32.99 48.03
CA ALA A 115 8.55 -33.50 49.35
C ALA A 115 9.13 -34.91 49.60
N GLN A 116 9.22 -35.75 48.57
CA GLN A 116 9.80 -37.08 48.66
C GLN A 116 11.32 -37.05 48.82
N LEU A 117 11.98 -36.04 48.24
CA LEU A 117 13.42 -35.79 48.44
C LEU A 117 13.72 -35.21 49.84
N LEU A 118 12.84 -34.34 50.36
CA LEU A 118 13.04 -33.65 51.63
C LEU A 118 12.69 -34.51 52.86
N ASN A 119 11.83 -35.51 52.70
CA ASN A 119 11.56 -36.53 53.71
C ASN A 119 12.11 -37.89 53.26
N PRO A 120 13.42 -38.15 53.37
CA PRO A 120 13.91 -39.51 53.33
C PRO A 120 13.29 -40.24 54.53
N LYS A 121 12.37 -41.18 54.25
CA LYS A 121 11.95 -42.13 55.28
C LYS A 121 13.22 -42.75 55.87
N LYS A 122 13.35 -42.65 57.19
CA LYS A 122 14.27 -43.46 58.00
C LYS A 122 14.22 -44.92 57.58
#